data_AF-A0A9D8RGL0-F1
#
_entry.id   AF-A0A9D8RGL0-F1
#
_cell.length_a   1.000
_cell.length_b   1.000
_cell.length_c   1.000
_cell.angle_alpha   90.00
_cell.angle_beta   90.00
_cell.angle_gamma   90.00
#
_symmetry.space_group_name_H-M   'P 1'
#
loop_
_entity.id
_entity.type
_entity.pdbx_description
1 polymer ?
#
loop_
_entity_poly.entity_id
_entity_poly.type
_entity_poly.pdbx_seq_one_letter_code
_entity_poly.pdbx_strand_id
1 'polypeptide(L)'
;MAKEYIKGANPYMPLWEHVPDGEPRVFEYNGEKRVYVYGSHDTLKTEYCGTDQVVWSAPVDDLTNWTYHGVCYEAADKSVLFAPDVVQKGDTFYMYAAEARGSRVVVASSKNPAGPFTNPKLTELGFDPGVLVDDDGRVYAFWGFCHSCCAELNDDMATIKKGTFHDHPIGHCDAPWADKNDGHEDLKDCFFEASSPRKINGKYIYVYSKRCNSHVPELGVYEDCNGFLSYKQSDKPLEGYTDGGDISFNGGEIIKGSDGNGIMTYQWGNNHGSLMEINGKWYIFYHRQTGTNEFSRQAMLEPVDVAIDKNGRVFIGKITYKDGEPVASCPVEMTSQGAHINGLDAYKMISAGYACHIYGGKERAFIKAVYDKRDDVSAPVANVTTGLTVGFRYLQFGNNSPKSVTVFLNNVSSDFELKVRVDDYKGKVIAEGCVKAGQTEISIPLCDGVIGKHAVYFEFRSDSDKALCEFDRFAFD
;
A
#
# COMPACT_ATOMS: atom_id res chain seq x y z
N MET A 1 15.32 -25.45 17.98
CA MET A 1 15.95 -24.25 17.38
C MET A 1 14.94 -23.13 17.44
N ALA A 2 15.34 -21.88 17.70
CA ALA A 2 14.41 -20.75 17.63
C ALA A 2 13.87 -20.65 16.20
N LYS A 3 12.56 -20.44 16.04
CA LYS A 3 11.95 -20.25 14.72
C LYS A 3 12.48 -18.95 14.10
N GLU A 4 12.76 -18.98 12.81
CA GLU A 4 13.03 -17.76 12.05
C GLU A 4 11.76 -16.92 11.92
N TYR A 5 11.91 -15.61 11.84
CA TYR A 5 10.81 -14.68 11.60
C TYR A 5 10.62 -14.41 10.11
N ILE A 6 9.37 -14.25 9.69
CA ILE A 6 9.04 -13.72 8.37
C ILE A 6 9.52 -12.26 8.24
N LYS A 7 10.13 -11.95 7.09
CA LYS A 7 10.57 -10.61 6.67
C LYS A 7 10.12 -10.36 5.23
N GLY A 8 10.00 -9.09 4.85
CA GLY A 8 9.64 -8.72 3.47
C GLY A 8 8.26 -9.23 3.03
N ALA A 9 7.32 -9.34 3.97
CA ALA A 9 5.93 -9.70 3.73
C ALA A 9 5.14 -8.45 3.30
N ASN A 10 3.87 -8.31 3.67
CA ASN A 10 3.16 -7.05 3.58
C ASN A 10 2.75 -6.56 4.98
N PRO A 11 3.29 -5.41 5.44
CA PRO A 11 4.18 -4.49 4.73
C PRO A 11 5.55 -5.09 4.40
N TYR A 12 6.15 -4.60 3.32
CA TYR A 12 7.39 -5.14 2.76
C TYR A 12 8.66 -4.57 3.40
N MET A 13 8.52 -3.45 4.12
CA MET A 13 9.54 -2.93 5.02
C MET A 13 9.36 -3.51 6.43
N PRO A 14 10.37 -3.42 7.32
CA PRO A 14 10.21 -3.84 8.71
C PRO A 14 9.00 -3.18 9.37
N LEU A 15 8.30 -3.89 10.26
CA LEU A 15 7.05 -3.40 10.88
C LEU A 15 7.18 -2.12 11.70
N TRP A 16 8.41 -1.71 12.06
CA TRP A 16 8.67 -0.44 12.75
C TRP A 16 8.82 0.76 11.82
N GLU A 17 8.98 0.49 10.53
CA GLU A 17 9.20 1.49 9.49
C GLU A 17 7.87 1.96 8.92
N HIS A 18 7.70 3.27 8.80
CA HIS A 18 6.45 3.90 8.39
C HIS A 18 6.72 4.87 7.24
N VAL A 19 6.81 4.30 6.04
CA VAL A 19 7.10 5.01 4.79
C VAL A 19 5.87 5.02 3.90
N PRO A 20 4.96 6.00 4.07
CA PRO A 20 3.89 6.24 3.10
C PRO A 20 4.41 6.87 1.82
N ASP A 21 3.49 7.05 0.87
CA ASP A 21 3.74 7.77 -0.39
C ASP A 21 4.95 7.20 -1.15
N GLY A 22 5.13 5.87 -1.07
CA GLY A 22 6.29 5.20 -1.63
C GLY A 22 6.25 5.18 -3.15
N GLU A 23 7.21 5.87 -3.78
CA GLU A 23 7.39 5.89 -5.22
C GLU A 23 8.51 4.92 -5.65
N PRO A 24 8.16 3.71 -6.14
CA PRO A 24 9.12 2.76 -6.70
C PRO A 24 9.77 3.26 -8.00
N ARG A 25 11.06 2.93 -8.15
CA ARG A 25 11.87 3.12 -9.35
C ARG A 25 12.83 1.94 -9.54
N VAL A 26 12.92 1.41 -10.74
CA VAL A 26 13.97 0.46 -11.08
C VAL A 26 15.14 1.21 -11.69
N PHE A 27 16.27 1.24 -10.99
CA PHE A 27 17.50 1.86 -11.46
C PHE A 27 18.64 0.85 -11.53
N GLU A 28 19.50 1.03 -12.52
CA GLU A 28 20.80 0.36 -12.57
C GLU A 28 21.87 1.35 -12.12
N TYR A 29 22.64 0.96 -11.11
CA TYR A 29 23.70 1.79 -10.55
C TYR A 29 24.87 0.92 -10.12
N ASN A 30 26.09 1.28 -10.54
CA ASN A 30 27.30 0.49 -10.32
C ASN A 30 27.19 -0.99 -10.77
N GLY A 31 26.45 -1.25 -11.85
CA GLY A 31 26.25 -2.60 -12.39
C GLY A 31 25.22 -3.45 -11.64
N GLU A 32 24.52 -2.88 -10.65
CA GLU A 32 23.43 -3.54 -9.93
C GLU A 32 22.10 -2.92 -10.29
N LYS A 33 21.14 -3.76 -10.68
CA LYS A 33 19.75 -3.35 -10.92
C LYS A 33 18.92 -3.59 -9.66
N ARG A 34 18.32 -2.54 -9.12
CA ARG A 34 17.54 -2.58 -7.87
C ARG A 34 16.24 -1.82 -8.03
N VAL A 35 15.25 -2.21 -7.24
CA VAL A 35 14.06 -1.38 -6.99
C VAL A 35 14.41 -0.45 -5.84
N TYR A 36 14.36 0.85 -6.06
CA TYR A 36 14.43 1.89 -5.04
C TYR A 36 13.02 2.36 -4.73
N VAL A 37 12.70 2.59 -3.47
CA VAL A 37 11.47 3.23 -3.02
C VAL A 37 11.85 4.45 -2.21
N TYR A 38 11.39 5.60 -2.66
CA TYR A 38 11.50 6.88 -1.98
C TYR A 38 10.14 7.18 -1.39
N GLY A 39 10.08 7.59 -0.13
CA GLY A 39 8.79 7.89 0.47
C GLY A 39 8.91 8.85 1.62
N SER A 40 7.79 9.52 1.87
CA SER A 40 7.52 10.25 3.10
C SER A 40 7.84 9.37 4.31
N HIS A 41 8.15 9.98 5.46
CA HIS A 41 8.44 9.24 6.68
C HIS A 41 7.53 9.71 7.81
N ASP A 42 6.61 8.88 8.27
CA ASP A 42 5.63 9.19 9.34
C ASP A 42 6.31 9.23 10.73
N THR A 43 7.24 10.16 10.94
CA THR A 43 8.02 10.27 12.19
C THR A 43 7.36 11.18 13.25
N LEU A 44 6.44 12.07 12.85
CA LEU A 44 5.76 12.98 13.79
C LEU A 44 4.63 12.31 14.58
N LYS A 45 4.02 11.24 14.05
CA LYS A 45 3.04 10.34 14.72
C LYS A 45 1.69 10.97 15.11
N THR A 46 1.60 12.29 15.18
CA THR A 46 0.39 13.05 15.48
C THR A 46 -0.10 13.89 14.29
N GLU A 47 0.62 13.82 13.19
CA GLU A 47 0.34 14.49 11.92
C GLU A 47 1.02 13.69 10.80
N TYR A 48 0.65 13.96 9.56
CA TYR A 48 1.24 13.31 8.40
C TYR A 48 2.75 13.58 8.31
N CYS A 49 3.50 12.53 8.02
CA CYS A 49 4.90 12.54 7.63
C CYS A 49 5.85 13.20 8.67
N GLY A 50 6.98 13.71 8.18
CA GLY A 50 8.14 14.06 8.97
C GLY A 50 9.01 15.09 8.26
N THR A 51 10.19 15.38 8.83
CA THR A 51 11.12 16.39 8.31
C THR A 51 12.19 15.81 7.39
N ASP A 52 12.07 14.53 7.07
CA ASP A 52 13.04 13.75 6.30
C ASP A 52 12.34 12.85 5.28
N GLN A 53 12.98 12.67 4.13
CA GLN A 53 12.63 11.65 3.14
C GLN A 53 13.65 10.52 3.21
N VAL A 54 13.17 9.29 3.16
CA VAL A 54 14.02 8.09 3.24
C VAL A 54 14.02 7.31 1.94
N VAL A 55 15.08 6.52 1.73
CA VAL A 55 15.15 5.59 0.61
C VAL A 55 15.49 4.17 1.06
N TRP A 56 14.70 3.25 0.54
CA TRP A 56 14.90 1.81 0.67
C TRP A 56 15.14 1.19 -0.70
N SER A 57 15.77 0.02 -0.75
CA SER A 57 15.84 -0.73 -2.00
C SER A 57 15.89 -2.24 -1.82
N ALA A 58 15.43 -2.98 -2.82
CA ALA A 58 15.58 -4.42 -2.90
C ALA A 58 16.21 -4.84 -4.25
N PRO A 59 16.94 -5.96 -4.30
CA PRO A 59 17.29 -6.61 -5.57
C PRO A 59 16.05 -6.88 -6.43
N VAL A 60 16.14 -6.70 -7.75
CA VAL A 60 15.00 -6.95 -8.66
C VAL A 60 14.60 -8.42 -8.74
N ASP A 61 15.46 -9.33 -8.30
CA ASP A 61 15.22 -10.78 -8.22
C ASP A 61 14.80 -11.25 -6.82
N ASP A 62 14.82 -10.38 -5.81
CA ASP A 62 14.41 -10.69 -4.43
C ASP A 62 13.78 -9.47 -3.72
N LEU A 63 12.49 -9.27 -3.95
CA LEU A 63 11.69 -8.23 -3.30
C LEU A 63 11.34 -8.53 -1.83
N THR A 64 11.92 -9.57 -1.23
CA THR A 64 11.78 -9.87 0.21
C THR A 64 12.95 -9.32 1.03
N ASN A 65 14.00 -8.83 0.37
CA ASN A 65 15.25 -8.39 1.00
C ASN A 65 15.51 -6.88 0.82
N TRP A 66 14.85 -6.08 1.65
CA TRP A 66 14.94 -4.62 1.61
C TRP A 66 16.10 -4.08 2.45
N THR A 67 16.83 -3.12 1.87
CA THR A 67 17.97 -2.41 2.46
C THR A 67 17.62 -0.95 2.68
N TYR A 68 17.76 -0.46 3.91
CA TYR A 68 17.66 0.95 4.25
C TYR A 68 18.94 1.69 3.88
N HIS A 69 18.84 2.77 3.13
CA HIS A 69 19.98 3.59 2.74
C HIS A 69 20.12 4.88 3.56
N GLY A 70 19.18 5.14 4.46
CA GLY A 70 19.18 6.37 5.27
C GLY A 70 18.23 7.44 4.76
N VAL A 71 18.30 8.58 5.42
CA VAL A 71 17.69 9.83 4.99
C VAL A 71 18.39 10.29 3.72
N CYS A 72 17.61 10.48 2.67
CA CYS A 72 18.10 10.88 1.34
C CYS A 72 17.84 12.36 1.05
N TYR A 73 16.91 13.01 1.74
CA TYR A 73 16.63 14.43 1.61
C TYR A 73 16.05 15.03 2.91
N GLU A 74 16.41 16.28 3.20
CA GLU A 74 15.82 17.10 4.26
C GLU A 74 15.71 18.56 3.77
N ALA A 75 14.62 19.23 4.13
CA ALA A 75 14.47 20.66 3.85
C ALA A 75 15.49 21.48 4.66
N ALA A 76 16.00 22.57 4.08
CA ALA A 76 16.96 23.46 4.76
C ALA A 76 16.38 24.09 6.04
N ASP A 77 15.08 24.40 6.04
CA ASP A 77 14.34 24.93 7.18
C ASP A 77 13.71 23.86 8.08
N LYS A 78 14.00 22.57 7.81
CA LYS A 78 13.44 21.41 8.53
C LYS A 78 11.90 21.39 8.53
N SER A 79 11.28 21.94 7.49
CA SER A 79 9.84 21.84 7.31
C SER A 79 9.39 20.40 6.99
N VAL A 80 8.11 20.13 7.25
CA VAL A 80 7.50 18.82 6.95
C VAL A 80 7.51 18.57 5.44
N LEU A 81 7.88 17.35 5.07
CA LEU A 81 8.06 16.87 3.70
C LEU A 81 6.99 15.84 3.35
N PHE A 82 6.46 15.93 2.13
CA PHE A 82 5.45 15.03 1.59
C PHE A 82 5.86 14.49 0.21
N ALA A 83 5.37 13.29 -0.10
CA ALA A 83 5.26 12.66 -1.42
C ALA A 83 6.45 12.92 -2.36
N PRO A 84 7.60 12.26 -2.15
CA PRO A 84 8.71 12.39 -3.07
C PRO A 84 8.49 11.58 -4.34
N ASP A 85 9.03 12.06 -5.46
CA ASP A 85 9.26 11.24 -6.65
C ASP A 85 10.69 11.42 -7.15
N VAL A 86 11.29 10.36 -7.67
CA VAL A 86 12.66 10.38 -8.20
C VAL A 86 12.69 9.88 -9.63
N VAL A 87 13.26 10.65 -10.54
CA VAL A 87 13.51 10.21 -11.92
C VAL A 87 14.98 10.31 -12.29
N GLN A 88 15.41 9.51 -13.25
CA GLN A 88 16.75 9.59 -13.81
C GLN A 88 16.70 10.25 -15.19
N LYS A 89 17.54 11.27 -15.42
CA LYS A 89 17.78 11.85 -16.74
C LYS A 89 19.28 11.92 -16.99
N GLY A 90 19.74 11.20 -18.01
CA GLY A 90 21.16 10.91 -18.19
C GLY A 90 21.73 10.19 -16.97
N ASP A 91 22.87 10.66 -16.49
CA ASP A 91 23.59 10.14 -15.33
C ASP A 91 23.33 10.96 -14.04
N THR A 92 22.16 11.60 -13.95
CA THR A 92 21.72 12.34 -12.75
C THR A 92 20.33 11.87 -12.32
N PHE A 93 20.14 11.72 -11.02
CA PHE A 93 18.86 11.44 -10.37
C PHE A 93 18.29 12.75 -9.81
N TYR A 94 17.00 12.97 -10.03
CA TYR A 94 16.28 14.17 -9.63
C TYR A 94 15.14 13.78 -8.70
N MET A 95 15.17 14.29 -7.46
CA MET A 95 14.11 14.12 -6.48
C MET A 95 13.23 15.36 -6.45
N TYR A 96 11.94 15.17 -6.71
CA TYR A 96 10.89 16.13 -6.43
C TYR A 96 10.37 15.87 -5.02
N ALA A 97 10.18 16.94 -4.24
CA ALA A 97 9.63 16.83 -2.89
C ALA A 97 8.78 18.04 -2.55
N ALA A 98 7.65 17.80 -1.89
CA ALA A 98 6.77 18.82 -1.37
C ALA A 98 7.23 19.24 0.04
N GLU A 99 7.80 20.44 0.17
CA GLU A 99 8.22 21.00 1.45
C GLU A 99 7.12 21.86 2.08
N ALA A 100 7.28 22.18 3.36
CA ALA A 100 6.36 23.02 4.11
C ALA A 100 4.89 22.62 3.90
N ARG A 101 4.62 21.33 4.07
CA ARG A 101 3.28 20.71 3.93
C ARG A 101 2.66 20.93 2.54
N GLY A 102 3.48 20.87 1.48
CA GLY A 102 3.01 21.03 0.10
C GLY A 102 2.88 22.46 -0.40
N SER A 103 3.20 23.46 0.42
CA SER A 103 3.14 24.87 -0.02
C SER A 103 4.26 25.26 -1.00
N ARG A 104 5.32 24.45 -1.11
CA ARG A 104 6.36 24.60 -2.13
C ARG A 104 6.87 23.25 -2.59
N VAL A 105 7.08 23.10 -3.89
CA VAL A 105 7.70 21.89 -4.47
C VAL A 105 9.07 22.23 -5.02
N VAL A 106 10.05 21.43 -4.62
CA VAL A 106 11.45 21.59 -5.05
C VAL A 106 11.91 20.38 -5.85
N VAL A 107 12.90 20.59 -6.70
CA VAL A 107 13.70 19.51 -7.30
C VAL A 107 15.14 19.59 -6.80
N ALA A 108 15.61 18.51 -6.19
CA ALA A 108 16.99 18.32 -5.77
C ALA A 108 17.65 17.23 -6.62
N SER A 109 18.98 17.15 -6.63
CA SER A 109 19.70 16.22 -7.51
C SER A 109 20.79 15.42 -6.79
N SER A 110 21.08 14.24 -7.31
CA SER A 110 22.17 13.38 -6.88
C SER A 110 22.79 12.60 -8.03
N LYS A 111 24.03 12.14 -7.84
CA LYS A 111 24.70 11.16 -8.72
C LYS A 111 24.52 9.72 -8.25
N ASN A 112 23.91 9.53 -7.08
CA ASN A 112 23.60 8.23 -6.50
C ASN A 112 22.07 8.12 -6.36
N PRO A 113 21.43 7.03 -6.82
CA PRO A 113 19.99 6.85 -6.61
C PRO A 113 19.63 6.85 -5.13
N ALA A 114 20.51 6.44 -4.22
CA ALA A 114 20.25 6.50 -2.77
C ALA A 114 20.48 7.89 -2.15
N GLY A 115 20.82 8.91 -2.95
CA GLY A 115 21.16 10.24 -2.47
C GLY A 115 22.56 10.32 -1.83
N PRO A 116 22.82 11.35 -1.00
CA PRO A 116 21.87 12.42 -0.65
C PRO A 116 21.51 13.26 -1.87
N PHE A 117 20.27 13.75 -1.90
CA PHE A 117 19.78 14.73 -2.87
C PHE A 117 20.06 16.13 -2.32
N THR A 118 20.69 16.98 -3.13
CA THR A 118 21.14 18.31 -2.69
C THR A 118 20.83 19.38 -3.73
N ASN A 119 21.08 20.64 -3.35
CA ASN A 119 20.86 21.83 -4.17
C ASN A 119 19.41 21.95 -4.67
N PRO A 120 18.42 21.97 -3.74
CA PRO A 120 17.02 22.08 -4.12
C PRO A 120 16.76 23.38 -4.87
N LYS A 121 16.01 23.29 -5.96
CA LYS A 121 15.50 24.42 -6.74
C LYS A 121 14.00 24.44 -6.65
N LEU A 122 13.42 25.61 -6.42
CA LEU A 122 11.98 25.79 -6.48
C LEU A 122 11.47 25.46 -7.89
N THR A 123 10.39 24.70 -7.96
CA THR A 123 9.71 24.34 -9.21
C THR A 123 8.46 25.20 -9.42
N GLU A 124 7.88 25.11 -10.61
CA GLU A 124 6.55 25.67 -10.91
C GLU A 124 5.41 24.66 -10.64
N LEU A 125 5.71 23.54 -9.98
CA LEU A 125 4.75 22.47 -9.67
C LEU A 125 4.02 22.73 -8.34
N GLY A 126 2.86 22.07 -8.18
CA GLY A 126 2.10 22.01 -6.93
C GLY A 126 2.23 20.65 -6.24
N PHE A 127 1.39 20.44 -5.22
CA PHE A 127 1.42 19.28 -4.31
C PHE A 127 1.41 17.91 -5.01
N ASP A 128 1.98 16.89 -4.35
CA ASP A 128 2.07 15.50 -4.84
C ASP A 128 2.58 15.37 -6.29
N PRO A 129 3.84 15.77 -6.55
CA PRO A 129 4.41 15.70 -7.89
C PRO A 129 4.75 14.26 -8.29
N GLY A 130 4.30 13.86 -9.48
CA GLY A 130 4.78 12.67 -10.18
C GLY A 130 5.40 13.05 -11.52
N VAL A 131 6.54 12.46 -11.85
CA VAL A 131 7.35 12.83 -13.02
C VAL A 131 7.66 11.61 -13.87
N LEU A 132 7.56 11.78 -15.19
CA LEU A 132 7.87 10.79 -16.19
C LEU A 132 8.96 11.34 -17.12
N VAL A 133 10.10 10.67 -17.16
CA VAL A 133 11.09 10.85 -18.24
C VAL A 133 10.73 9.85 -19.33
N ASP A 134 10.29 10.35 -20.48
CA ASP A 134 9.81 9.55 -21.59
C ASP A 134 10.98 9.02 -22.45
N ASP A 135 10.71 8.04 -23.31
CA ASP A 135 11.68 7.36 -24.17
C ASP A 135 12.38 8.31 -25.14
N ASP A 136 11.72 9.43 -25.50
CA ASP A 136 12.28 10.48 -26.36
C ASP A 136 13.08 11.54 -25.59
N GLY A 137 13.25 11.36 -24.27
CA GLY A 137 13.98 12.26 -23.38
C GLY A 137 13.20 13.47 -22.89
N ARG A 138 11.95 13.66 -23.33
CA ARG A 138 11.05 14.69 -22.79
C ARG A 138 10.61 14.31 -21.40
N VAL A 139 10.28 15.32 -20.61
CA VAL A 139 9.94 15.15 -19.20
C VAL A 139 8.56 15.73 -18.97
N TYR A 140 7.66 14.93 -18.40
CA TYR A 140 6.29 15.32 -18.09
C TYR A 140 6.08 15.25 -16.58
N ALA A 141 5.48 16.28 -16.01
CA ALA A 141 5.12 16.36 -14.60
C ALA A 141 3.61 16.44 -14.44
N PHE A 142 3.11 15.79 -13.39
CA PHE A 142 1.72 15.75 -12.97
C PHE A 142 1.68 16.07 -11.48
N TRP A 143 0.70 16.84 -11.05
CA TRP A 143 0.60 17.26 -9.65
C TRP A 143 -0.82 17.70 -9.33
N GLY A 144 -1.10 17.85 -8.04
CA GLY A 144 -2.30 18.52 -7.57
C GLY A 144 -2.93 17.93 -6.31
N PHE A 145 -3.94 18.64 -5.80
CA PHE A 145 -4.76 18.24 -4.66
C PHE A 145 -6.20 18.72 -4.88
N CYS A 146 -7.14 17.80 -5.04
CA CYS A 146 -8.52 18.09 -5.47
C CYS A 146 -8.60 18.92 -6.76
N HIS A 147 -7.53 18.98 -7.53
CA HIS A 147 -7.35 19.77 -8.75
C HIS A 147 -6.12 19.21 -9.43
N SER A 148 -6.26 18.57 -10.59
CA SER A 148 -5.14 17.95 -11.30
C SER A 148 -4.51 18.92 -12.31
N CYS A 149 -3.20 18.85 -12.46
CA CYS A 149 -2.42 19.62 -13.43
C CYS A 149 -1.37 18.72 -14.09
N CYS A 150 -0.99 19.03 -15.33
CA CYS A 150 0.18 18.42 -15.95
C CYS A 150 0.86 19.35 -16.97
N ALA A 151 2.16 19.15 -17.20
CA ALA A 151 2.91 19.89 -18.20
C ALA A 151 4.19 19.17 -18.63
N GLU A 152 4.80 19.63 -19.73
CA GLU A 152 6.19 19.27 -20.09
C GLU A 152 7.16 20.19 -19.34
N LEU A 153 8.27 19.65 -18.83
CA LEU A 153 9.34 20.41 -18.18
C LEU A 153 10.45 20.80 -19.17
N ASN A 154 11.12 21.92 -18.88
CA ASN A 154 12.38 22.27 -19.55
C ASN A 154 13.53 21.40 -19.02
N ASP A 155 14.70 21.49 -19.68
CA ASP A 155 15.89 20.71 -19.31
C ASP A 155 16.46 21.02 -17.92
N ASP A 156 16.06 22.13 -17.30
CA ASP A 156 16.42 22.46 -15.93
C ASP A 156 15.69 21.61 -14.86
N MET A 157 14.73 20.78 -15.30
CA MET A 157 13.90 19.89 -14.49
C MET A 157 12.99 20.61 -13.49
N ALA A 158 12.87 21.94 -13.56
CA ALA A 158 12.18 22.77 -12.57
C ALA A 158 11.08 23.66 -13.16
N THR A 159 11.27 24.16 -14.39
CA THR A 159 10.36 25.11 -15.03
C THR A 159 9.50 24.43 -16.09
N ILE A 160 8.26 24.90 -16.23
CA ILE A 160 7.31 24.40 -17.21
C ILE A 160 7.66 24.94 -18.60
N LYS A 161 7.60 24.08 -19.60
CA LYS A 161 7.74 24.46 -20.99
C LYS A 161 6.51 25.23 -21.45
N LYS A 162 6.74 26.45 -21.94
CA LYS A 162 5.68 27.38 -22.34
C LYS A 162 4.69 26.74 -23.31
N GLY A 163 3.40 26.87 -23.02
CA GLY A 163 2.30 26.40 -23.87
C GLY A 163 2.00 24.90 -23.74
N THR A 164 2.58 24.21 -22.75
CA THR A 164 2.31 22.78 -22.48
C THR A 164 1.54 22.54 -21.18
N PHE A 165 1.16 23.59 -20.44
CA PHE A 165 0.38 23.44 -19.23
C PHE A 165 -1.06 23.05 -19.57
N HIS A 166 -1.52 21.97 -18.97
CA HIS A 166 -2.91 21.52 -19.02
C HIS A 166 -3.49 21.57 -17.60
N ASP A 167 -4.56 22.34 -17.51
CA ASP A 167 -5.40 22.44 -16.34
C ASP A 167 -6.49 21.36 -16.41
N HIS A 168 -6.75 20.66 -15.30
CA HIS A 168 -7.77 19.61 -15.23
C HIS A 168 -7.66 18.53 -16.32
N PRO A 169 -6.50 17.85 -16.50
CA PRO A 169 -6.39 16.74 -17.44
C PRO A 169 -7.36 15.60 -17.13
N ILE A 170 -7.82 15.50 -15.87
CA ILE A 170 -8.85 14.57 -15.38
C ILE A 170 -9.76 15.29 -14.38
N GLY A 171 -11.01 14.83 -14.26
CA GLY A 171 -12.00 15.43 -13.34
C GLY A 171 -11.62 15.25 -11.86
N HIS A 172 -11.98 16.23 -11.03
CA HIS A 172 -11.60 16.27 -9.62
C HIS A 172 -12.78 16.09 -8.67
N CYS A 173 -12.48 15.92 -7.39
CA CYS A 173 -13.47 15.60 -6.38
C CYS A 173 -14.22 16.83 -5.87
N ASP A 174 -15.43 16.62 -5.37
CA ASP A 174 -16.23 17.68 -4.72
C ASP A 174 -15.93 17.70 -3.21
N ALA A 175 -14.79 18.28 -2.82
CA ALA A 175 -14.40 18.44 -1.42
C ALA A 175 -14.72 19.86 -0.90
N PRO A 176 -14.97 20.09 0.41
CA PRO A 176 -15.25 21.43 0.95
C PRO A 176 -14.19 22.49 0.66
N TRP A 177 -12.95 22.07 0.39
CA TRP A 177 -11.80 22.90 0.07
C TRP A 177 -11.39 22.84 -1.41
N ALA A 178 -12.08 22.06 -2.23
CA ALA A 178 -11.89 22.08 -3.68
C ALA A 178 -12.56 23.31 -4.29
N ASP A 179 -12.10 23.72 -5.46
CA ASP A 179 -12.80 24.70 -6.27
C ASP A 179 -14.21 24.18 -6.61
N LYS A 180 -15.19 25.09 -6.56
CA LYS A 180 -16.63 24.74 -6.64
C LYS A 180 -17.24 25.26 -7.93
N ASN A 181 -17.98 24.40 -8.63
CA ASN A 181 -18.73 24.69 -9.85
C ASN A 181 -17.85 25.22 -10.99
N ASP A 182 -16.62 24.71 -11.10
CA ASP A 182 -15.72 25.04 -12.22
C ASP A 182 -16.01 24.19 -13.47
N GLY A 183 -16.87 23.16 -13.35
CA GLY A 183 -17.31 22.30 -14.45
C GLY A 183 -16.43 21.07 -14.66
N HIS A 184 -15.49 20.79 -13.75
CA HIS A 184 -14.56 19.67 -13.83
C HIS A 184 -14.78 18.60 -12.75
N GLU A 185 -15.89 18.67 -11.99
CA GLU A 185 -16.21 17.69 -10.95
C GLU A 185 -16.60 16.31 -11.52
N ASP A 186 -16.04 15.24 -10.94
CA ASP A 186 -16.45 13.84 -11.17
C ASP A 186 -16.87 13.19 -9.84
N LEU A 187 -18.12 12.81 -9.67
CA LEU A 187 -18.61 12.25 -8.40
C LEU A 187 -18.32 10.77 -8.19
N LYS A 188 -17.78 10.08 -9.21
CA LYS A 188 -17.58 8.63 -9.21
C LYS A 188 -16.13 8.24 -9.35
N ASP A 189 -15.34 9.00 -10.10
CA ASP A 189 -13.95 8.68 -10.42
C ASP A 189 -13.05 9.92 -10.39
N CYS A 190 -13.16 10.69 -9.31
CA CYS A 190 -12.43 11.93 -9.18
C CYS A 190 -11.01 11.78 -8.67
N PHE A 191 -10.15 12.61 -9.25
CA PHE A 191 -8.84 12.91 -8.71
C PHE A 191 -8.92 13.53 -7.31
N PHE A 192 -8.14 12.98 -6.39
CA PHE A 192 -7.90 13.54 -5.07
C PHE A 192 -6.45 14.02 -4.95
N GLU A 193 -5.47 13.12 -5.07
CA GLU A 193 -4.04 13.41 -4.90
C GLU A 193 -3.17 12.29 -5.50
N ALA A 194 -1.90 12.18 -5.09
CA ALA A 194 -0.98 11.09 -5.42
C ALA A 194 -0.71 10.91 -6.91
N SER A 195 -0.34 11.99 -7.59
CA SER A 195 -0.09 11.97 -9.03
C SER A 195 1.07 11.04 -9.37
N SER A 196 0.85 10.02 -10.20
CA SER A 196 1.93 9.12 -10.63
C SER A 196 1.82 8.71 -12.11
N PRO A 197 2.53 9.42 -13.02
CA PRO A 197 2.50 9.11 -14.45
C PRO A 197 3.41 7.92 -14.79
N ARG A 198 2.94 7.05 -15.68
CA ARG A 198 3.67 5.88 -16.20
C ARG A 198 3.48 5.77 -17.70
N LYS A 199 4.39 5.07 -18.36
CA LYS A 199 4.21 4.63 -19.75
C LYS A 199 4.20 3.11 -19.79
N ILE A 200 3.09 2.54 -20.24
CA ILE A 200 2.86 1.08 -20.26
C ILE A 200 2.35 0.72 -21.64
N ASN A 201 3.07 -0.17 -22.34
CA ASN A 201 2.70 -0.63 -23.69
C ASN A 201 2.42 0.52 -24.68
N GLY A 202 3.20 1.61 -24.59
CA GLY A 202 3.05 2.79 -25.45
C GLY A 202 1.90 3.73 -25.07
N LYS A 203 1.12 3.43 -24.03
CA LYS A 203 0.09 4.33 -23.48
C LYS A 203 0.63 5.08 -22.26
N TYR A 204 0.17 6.31 -22.08
CA TYR A 204 0.38 7.09 -20.87
C TYR A 204 -0.69 6.71 -19.86
N ILE A 205 -0.25 6.23 -18.70
CA ILE A 205 -1.09 5.79 -17.60
C ILE A 205 -0.92 6.81 -16.47
N TYR A 206 -2.01 7.47 -16.09
CA TYR A 206 -2.01 8.39 -14.97
C TYR A 206 -2.64 7.70 -13.77
N VAL A 207 -1.80 7.26 -12.83
CA VAL A 207 -2.22 6.70 -11.54
C VAL A 207 -2.48 7.85 -10.56
N TYR A 208 -3.53 7.74 -9.77
CA TYR A 208 -3.90 8.73 -8.76
C TYR A 208 -4.66 8.08 -7.59
N SER A 209 -4.67 8.76 -6.46
CA SER A 209 -5.58 8.48 -5.36
C SER A 209 -6.95 9.04 -5.70
N LYS A 210 -7.95 8.17 -5.70
CA LYS A 210 -9.33 8.52 -6.04
C LYS A 210 -10.11 8.84 -4.79
N ARG A 211 -10.92 9.90 -4.82
CA ARG A 211 -11.99 10.11 -3.82
C ARG A 211 -13.30 9.54 -4.35
N CYS A 212 -14.05 8.85 -3.50
CA CYS A 212 -15.42 8.44 -3.76
C CYS A 212 -16.32 9.36 -2.94
N ASN A 213 -16.89 10.41 -3.56
CA ASN A 213 -17.85 11.30 -2.91
C ASN A 213 -19.28 10.74 -2.87
N SER A 214 -19.52 9.60 -3.54
CA SER A 214 -20.81 8.92 -3.55
C SER A 214 -20.74 7.61 -2.77
N HIS A 215 -21.85 7.24 -2.11
CA HIS A 215 -21.94 5.92 -1.49
C HIS A 215 -21.84 4.84 -2.57
N VAL A 216 -20.96 3.88 -2.33
CA VAL A 216 -20.80 2.67 -3.15
C VAL A 216 -20.97 1.47 -2.20
N PRO A 217 -22.21 1.18 -1.75
CA PRO A 217 -22.48 0.19 -0.71
C PRO A 217 -21.90 -1.17 -1.05
N GLU A 218 -21.86 -1.57 -2.32
CA GLU A 218 -21.26 -2.81 -2.77
C GLU A 218 -19.76 -2.90 -2.46
N LEU A 219 -19.03 -1.79 -2.35
CA LEU A 219 -17.63 -1.76 -1.93
C LEU A 219 -17.48 -1.47 -0.43
N GLY A 220 -18.58 -1.44 0.32
CA GLY A 220 -18.61 -1.06 1.73
C GLY A 220 -18.34 0.42 1.97
N VAL A 221 -18.38 1.25 0.93
CA VAL A 221 -18.14 2.70 1.00
C VAL A 221 -19.48 3.39 1.31
N TYR A 222 -19.67 3.77 2.57
CA TYR A 222 -20.88 4.44 3.08
C TYR A 222 -20.66 5.91 3.44
N GLU A 223 -19.46 6.41 3.18
CA GLU A 223 -19.02 7.79 3.42
C GLU A 223 -17.94 8.14 2.39
N ASP A 224 -17.47 9.39 2.39
CA ASP A 224 -16.34 9.82 1.57
C ASP A 224 -15.14 8.88 1.80
N CYS A 225 -14.59 8.30 0.72
CA CYS A 225 -13.47 7.36 0.82
C CYS A 225 -12.35 7.72 -0.16
N ASN A 226 -11.10 7.71 0.29
CA ASN A 226 -9.91 7.95 -0.55
C ASN A 226 -8.87 6.82 -0.45
N GLY A 227 -9.33 5.60 -0.20
CA GLY A 227 -8.49 4.41 -0.05
C GLY A 227 -8.11 3.72 -1.36
N PHE A 228 -8.55 4.22 -2.51
CA PHE A 228 -8.34 3.61 -3.82
C PHE A 228 -7.16 4.25 -4.55
N LEU A 229 -6.32 3.41 -5.17
CA LEU A 229 -5.49 3.85 -6.30
C LEU A 229 -6.19 3.43 -7.59
N SER A 230 -6.37 4.40 -8.47
CA SER A 230 -7.05 4.24 -9.75
C SER A 230 -6.18 4.77 -10.87
N TYR A 231 -6.55 4.51 -12.11
CA TYR A 231 -5.83 5.05 -13.27
C TYR A 231 -6.75 5.46 -14.40
N LYS A 232 -6.27 6.46 -15.15
CA LYS A 232 -6.75 6.79 -16.49
C LYS A 232 -5.64 6.58 -17.52
N GLN A 233 -6.00 6.47 -18.79
CA GLN A 233 -5.06 6.18 -19.87
C GLN A 233 -5.26 7.08 -21.09
N SER A 234 -4.15 7.38 -21.79
CA SER A 234 -4.13 8.20 -23.00
C SER A 234 -3.07 7.74 -24.00
N ASP A 235 -3.27 8.09 -25.26
CA ASP A 235 -2.27 8.04 -26.35
C ASP A 235 -1.31 9.23 -26.33
N LYS A 236 -1.64 10.28 -25.57
CA LYS A 236 -0.86 11.51 -25.46
C LYS A 236 -0.48 11.76 -24.01
N PRO A 237 0.70 12.36 -23.75
CA PRO A 237 1.17 12.54 -22.38
C PRO A 237 0.28 13.48 -21.57
N LEU A 238 -0.26 14.55 -22.14
CA LEU A 238 -0.85 15.65 -21.35
C LEU A 238 -2.36 15.83 -21.51
N GLU A 239 -3.03 15.03 -22.34
CA GLU A 239 -4.45 15.23 -22.64
C GLU A 239 -5.14 13.94 -23.09
N GLY A 240 -6.47 13.95 -23.13
CA GLY A 240 -7.26 12.85 -23.70
C GLY A 240 -7.33 11.61 -22.82
N TYR A 241 -7.18 11.77 -21.51
CA TYR A 241 -7.27 10.68 -20.54
C TYR A 241 -8.69 10.10 -20.50
N THR A 242 -8.75 8.77 -20.54
CA THR A 242 -9.99 7.98 -20.50
C THR A 242 -9.92 6.95 -19.38
N ASP A 243 -11.08 6.46 -18.92
CA ASP A 243 -11.17 5.59 -17.75
C ASP A 243 -10.39 4.28 -17.91
N GLY A 244 -9.56 3.99 -16.91
CA GLY A 244 -8.87 2.71 -16.75
C GLY A 244 -9.62 1.79 -15.80
N GLY A 245 -9.63 2.17 -14.52
CA GLY A 245 -10.28 1.46 -13.42
C GLY A 245 -9.50 1.58 -12.09
N ASP A 246 -9.96 0.85 -11.08
CA ASP A 246 -9.31 0.79 -9.76
C ASP A 246 -8.27 -0.35 -9.73
N ILE A 247 -7.06 -0.07 -9.22
CA ILE A 247 -5.91 -1.00 -9.18
C ILE A 247 -5.78 -1.67 -7.80
N SER A 248 -5.92 -0.89 -6.73
CA SER A 248 -5.77 -1.37 -5.35
C SER A 248 -6.68 -0.62 -4.40
N PHE A 249 -7.03 -1.26 -3.28
CA PHE A 249 -7.83 -0.67 -2.20
C PHE A 249 -7.25 -1.04 -0.84
N ASN A 250 -6.98 -0.04 0.02
CA ASN A 250 -6.36 -0.27 1.33
C ASN A 250 -7.36 -0.60 2.46
N GLY A 251 -8.67 -0.66 2.17
CA GLY A 251 -9.71 -1.11 3.11
C GLY A 251 -9.84 -2.63 3.26
N GLY A 252 -8.92 -3.40 2.67
CA GLY A 252 -8.92 -4.85 2.77
C GLY A 252 -9.95 -5.53 1.87
N GLU A 253 -10.36 -6.74 2.25
CA GLU A 253 -11.38 -7.50 1.55
C GLU A 253 -12.75 -6.82 1.69
N ILE A 254 -13.58 -6.98 0.67
CA ILE A 254 -15.00 -6.61 0.72
C ILE A 254 -15.84 -7.86 0.97
N ILE A 255 -16.31 -8.04 2.19
CA ILE A 255 -17.26 -9.10 2.54
C ILE A 255 -18.64 -8.72 2.01
N LYS A 256 -19.24 -9.58 1.18
CA LYS A 256 -20.60 -9.37 0.66
C LYS A 256 -21.66 -9.87 1.64
N GLY A 257 -22.58 -9.00 2.01
CA GLY A 257 -23.82 -9.31 2.70
C GLY A 257 -24.83 -9.97 1.75
N SER A 258 -25.87 -10.58 2.33
CA SER A 258 -26.96 -11.21 1.59
C SER A 258 -27.80 -10.22 0.78
N ASP A 259 -27.74 -8.94 1.13
CA ASP A 259 -28.37 -7.81 0.43
C ASP A 259 -27.51 -7.24 -0.72
N GLY A 260 -26.32 -7.81 -0.95
CA GLY A 260 -25.36 -7.37 -1.97
C GLY A 260 -24.42 -6.24 -1.50
N ASN A 261 -24.66 -5.69 -0.31
CA ASN A 261 -23.80 -4.65 0.26
C ASN A 261 -22.46 -5.24 0.73
N GLY A 262 -21.41 -4.44 0.65
CA GLY A 262 -20.06 -4.78 1.07
C GLY A 262 -19.75 -4.31 2.49
N ILE A 263 -18.84 -5.00 3.16
CA ILE A 263 -18.24 -4.55 4.41
C ILE A 263 -16.72 -4.71 4.27
N MET A 264 -16.01 -3.62 4.54
CA MET A 264 -14.55 -3.61 4.53
C MET A 264 -14.01 -4.40 5.73
N THR A 265 -12.98 -5.19 5.51
CA THR A 265 -12.33 -5.98 6.58
C THR A 265 -11.15 -5.27 7.20
N TYR A 266 -10.84 -4.05 6.81
CA TYR A 266 -9.70 -3.33 7.34
C TYR A 266 -9.99 -1.83 7.36
N GLN A 267 -9.37 -1.11 8.27
CA GLN A 267 -9.49 0.34 8.29
C GLN A 267 -8.75 0.93 7.08
N TRP A 268 -9.51 1.54 6.19
CA TRP A 268 -8.99 2.37 5.11
C TRP A 268 -8.64 3.78 5.61
N GLY A 269 -7.89 4.51 4.79
CA GLY A 269 -7.77 5.97 4.82
C GLY A 269 -7.04 6.42 3.57
N ASN A 270 -6.30 7.54 3.58
CA ASN A 270 -5.62 8.00 2.37
C ASN A 270 -4.72 6.92 1.75
N ASN A 271 -4.55 7.00 0.44
CA ASN A 271 -3.75 6.06 -0.32
C ASN A 271 -2.86 6.82 -1.31
N HIS A 272 -1.64 6.32 -1.49
CA HIS A 272 -0.64 6.92 -2.37
C HIS A 272 0.33 5.82 -2.80
N GLY A 273 0.66 5.79 -4.08
CA GLY A 273 1.67 4.90 -4.61
C GLY A 273 1.53 4.74 -6.12
N SER A 274 2.15 3.71 -6.68
CA SER A 274 2.33 3.63 -8.12
C SER A 274 2.74 2.27 -8.65
N LEU A 275 2.78 2.15 -9.98
CA LEU A 275 3.12 0.92 -10.69
C LEU A 275 4.60 0.85 -11.03
N MET A 276 5.18 -0.35 -10.94
CA MET A 276 6.52 -0.62 -11.44
C MET A 276 6.63 -2.03 -12.01
N GLU A 277 7.27 -2.14 -13.18
CA GLU A 277 7.67 -3.42 -13.74
C GLU A 277 9.03 -3.84 -13.16
N ILE A 278 9.06 -5.01 -12.54
CA ILE A 278 10.24 -5.56 -11.88
C ILE A 278 10.44 -6.97 -12.42
N ASN A 279 11.54 -7.17 -13.14
CA ASN A 279 11.93 -8.47 -13.70
C ASN A 279 10.80 -9.16 -14.51
N GLY A 280 10.10 -8.38 -15.36
CA GLY A 280 9.02 -8.88 -16.22
C GLY A 280 7.67 -9.08 -15.52
N LYS A 281 7.52 -8.62 -14.27
CA LYS A 281 6.25 -8.66 -13.51
C LYS A 281 5.88 -7.27 -13.04
N TRP A 282 4.60 -6.96 -13.08
CA TRP A 282 4.08 -5.67 -12.61
C TRP A 282 3.67 -5.76 -11.14
N TYR A 283 3.94 -4.68 -10.41
CA TYR A 283 3.56 -4.52 -9.01
C TYR A 283 2.92 -3.15 -8.81
N ILE A 284 1.86 -3.11 -8.00
CA ILE A 284 1.33 -1.87 -7.43
C ILE A 284 1.97 -1.69 -6.05
N PHE A 285 2.58 -0.53 -5.84
CA PHE A 285 3.05 -0.07 -4.54
C PHE A 285 2.02 0.92 -3.99
N TYR A 286 1.73 0.84 -2.70
CA TYR A 286 0.75 1.67 -2.02
C TYR A 286 1.02 1.67 -0.51
N HIS A 287 0.12 2.21 0.30
CA HIS A 287 0.23 2.09 1.75
C HIS A 287 -1.09 1.76 2.44
N ARG A 288 -0.98 1.25 3.66
CA ARG A 288 -2.11 1.03 4.57
C ARG A 288 -1.87 1.74 5.90
N GLN A 289 -2.92 1.87 6.69
CA GLN A 289 -2.88 2.50 8.00
C GLN A 289 -2.68 1.49 9.13
N THR A 290 -2.00 1.94 10.19
CA THR A 290 -1.94 1.25 11.48
C THR A 290 -2.37 2.20 12.59
N GLY A 291 -2.71 1.64 13.75
CA GLY A 291 -3.24 2.41 14.86
C GLY A 291 -4.70 2.83 14.65
N THR A 292 -5.04 3.97 15.25
CA THR A 292 -6.40 4.52 15.28
C THR A 292 -6.54 5.80 14.46
N ASN A 293 -5.49 6.20 13.74
CA ASN A 293 -5.42 7.41 12.93
C ASN A 293 -4.62 7.15 11.63
N GLU A 294 -4.43 8.20 10.83
CA GLU A 294 -3.78 8.12 9.52
C GLU A 294 -2.27 8.48 9.55
N PHE A 295 -1.65 8.56 10.73
CA PHE A 295 -0.29 9.09 10.91
C PHE A 295 0.75 8.00 11.18
N SER A 296 0.44 6.76 10.84
CA SER A 296 1.33 5.60 11.01
C SER A 296 1.07 4.64 9.86
N ARG A 297 1.49 5.05 8.67
CA ARG A 297 1.22 4.34 7.42
C ARG A 297 2.40 3.47 7.03
N GLN A 298 2.11 2.25 6.58
CA GLN A 298 3.12 1.25 6.20
C GLN A 298 3.04 0.93 4.71
N ALA A 299 4.21 0.78 4.09
CA ALA A 299 4.35 0.52 2.67
C ALA A 299 3.93 -0.92 2.31
N MET A 300 3.10 -1.05 1.29
CA MET A 300 2.50 -2.29 0.80
C MET A 300 2.81 -2.47 -0.68
N LEU A 301 2.94 -3.71 -1.14
CA LEU A 301 3.05 -4.02 -2.56
C LEU A 301 2.22 -5.25 -2.91
N GLU A 302 1.63 -5.27 -4.10
CA GLU A 302 0.94 -6.46 -4.61
C GLU A 302 1.32 -6.69 -6.08
N PRO A 303 1.47 -7.96 -6.51
CA PRO A 303 1.58 -8.26 -7.93
C PRO A 303 0.27 -7.88 -8.63
N VAL A 304 0.38 -7.31 -9.82
CA VAL A 304 -0.78 -6.97 -10.68
C VAL A 304 -0.59 -7.55 -12.07
N ASP A 305 -1.69 -7.90 -12.72
CA ASP A 305 -1.67 -8.21 -14.14
C ASP A 305 -1.80 -6.91 -14.96
N VAL A 306 -1.12 -6.88 -16.10
CA VAL A 306 -1.23 -5.83 -17.11
C VAL A 306 -1.49 -6.50 -18.46
N ALA A 307 -2.55 -6.08 -19.14
CA ALA A 307 -2.88 -6.56 -20.47
C ALA A 307 -3.35 -5.41 -21.37
N ILE A 308 -3.33 -5.64 -22.67
CA ILE A 308 -3.84 -4.71 -23.67
C ILE A 308 -4.83 -5.46 -24.58
N ASP A 309 -5.99 -4.86 -24.86
CA ASP A 309 -6.93 -5.44 -25.83
C ASP A 309 -6.51 -5.12 -27.27
N LYS A 310 -7.18 -5.76 -28.23
CA LYS A 310 -7.01 -5.49 -29.68
C LYS A 310 -7.24 -4.03 -30.12
N ASN A 311 -7.90 -3.21 -29.31
CA ASN A 311 -8.15 -1.79 -29.59
C ASN A 311 -7.10 -0.88 -28.94
N GLY A 312 -6.12 -1.46 -28.23
CA GLY A 312 -5.08 -0.72 -27.53
C GLY A 312 -5.45 -0.26 -26.12
N ARG A 313 -6.59 -0.69 -25.56
CA ARG A 313 -6.97 -0.37 -24.17
C ARG A 313 -6.15 -1.20 -23.21
N VAL A 314 -5.48 -0.53 -22.26
CA VAL A 314 -4.75 -1.17 -21.16
C VAL A 314 -5.71 -1.50 -20.02
N PHE A 315 -5.51 -2.69 -19.45
CA PHE A 315 -6.17 -3.21 -18.26
C PHE A 315 -5.11 -3.50 -17.20
N ILE A 316 -5.34 -3.04 -15.98
CA ILE A 316 -4.41 -3.18 -14.85
C ILE A 316 -5.19 -3.66 -13.62
N GLY A 317 -4.66 -4.63 -12.90
CA GLY A 317 -5.24 -5.20 -11.68
C GLY A 317 -5.46 -6.70 -11.79
N LYS A 318 -6.56 -7.22 -11.24
CA LYS A 318 -7.02 -8.59 -11.45
C LYS A 318 -7.87 -8.65 -12.72
N ILE A 319 -7.32 -9.23 -13.80
CA ILE A 319 -7.92 -9.16 -15.14
C ILE A 319 -8.85 -10.34 -15.40
N THR A 320 -10.03 -10.04 -15.94
CA THR A 320 -10.97 -11.04 -16.48
C THR A 320 -10.79 -11.13 -17.98
N TYR A 321 -10.62 -12.36 -18.48
CA TYR A 321 -10.47 -12.66 -19.90
C TYR A 321 -11.73 -13.34 -20.45
N LYS A 322 -12.07 -13.01 -21.69
CA LYS A 322 -13.09 -13.71 -22.48
C LYS A 322 -12.51 -14.01 -23.86
N ASP A 323 -12.50 -15.29 -24.23
CA ASP A 323 -11.95 -15.76 -25.51
C ASP A 323 -10.50 -15.30 -25.77
N GLY A 324 -9.69 -15.18 -24.70
CA GLY A 324 -8.30 -14.75 -24.75
C GLY A 324 -8.09 -13.22 -24.74
N GLU A 325 -9.15 -12.42 -24.81
CA GLU A 325 -9.08 -10.95 -24.75
C GLU A 325 -9.39 -10.45 -23.33
N PRO A 326 -8.67 -9.43 -22.82
CA PRO A 326 -9.03 -8.79 -21.56
C PRO A 326 -10.31 -7.98 -21.75
N VAL A 327 -11.26 -8.13 -20.82
CA VAL A 327 -12.58 -7.44 -20.90
C VAL A 327 -12.92 -6.60 -19.67
N ALA A 328 -12.26 -6.86 -18.54
CA ALA A 328 -12.41 -6.09 -17.31
C ALA A 328 -11.17 -6.27 -16.43
N SER A 329 -10.93 -5.29 -15.56
CA SER A 329 -10.04 -5.45 -14.41
C SER A 329 -10.72 -4.94 -13.15
N CYS A 330 -10.31 -5.47 -12.00
CA CYS A 330 -10.71 -4.96 -10.69
C CYS A 330 -9.47 -4.84 -9.78
N PRO A 331 -9.59 -4.18 -8.61
CA PRO A 331 -8.49 -4.11 -7.67
C PRO A 331 -7.90 -5.47 -7.33
N VAL A 332 -6.58 -5.52 -7.16
CA VAL A 332 -5.94 -6.67 -6.50
C VAL A 332 -6.24 -6.67 -5.01
N GLU A 333 -6.16 -7.85 -4.41
CA GLU A 333 -6.42 -8.05 -3.00
C GLU A 333 -5.29 -7.45 -2.16
N MET A 334 -5.61 -6.82 -1.04
CA MET A 334 -4.62 -6.54 0.00
C MET A 334 -4.30 -7.85 0.74
N THR A 335 -3.04 -8.27 0.70
CA THR A 335 -2.58 -9.54 1.24
C THR A 335 -1.53 -9.36 2.33
N SER A 336 -1.26 -10.45 3.06
CA SER A 336 -0.10 -10.54 3.96
C SER A 336 1.17 -10.95 3.23
N GLN A 337 1.07 -11.65 2.08
CA GLN A 337 2.24 -12.21 1.40
C GLN A 337 3.13 -11.16 0.73
N GLY A 338 2.55 -10.10 0.16
CA GLY A 338 3.27 -9.14 -0.68
C GLY A 338 4.15 -9.84 -1.73
N ALA A 339 5.47 -9.61 -1.63
CA ALA A 339 6.48 -10.15 -2.53
C ALA A 339 6.66 -11.69 -2.48
N HIS A 340 6.17 -12.37 -1.43
CA HIS A 340 6.23 -13.83 -1.30
C HIS A 340 5.19 -14.51 -2.20
N ILE A 341 5.39 -14.49 -3.52
CA ILE A 341 4.41 -14.95 -4.52
C ILE A 341 3.94 -16.42 -4.34
N ASN A 342 4.75 -17.25 -3.67
CA ASN A 342 4.43 -18.65 -3.35
C ASN A 342 3.74 -18.82 -1.99
N GLY A 343 3.46 -17.73 -1.27
CA GLY A 343 2.90 -17.69 0.08
C GLY A 343 3.97 -17.54 1.17
N LEU A 344 3.56 -17.00 2.33
CA LEU A 344 4.38 -16.90 3.54
C LEU A 344 4.63 -18.28 4.13
N ASP A 345 5.88 -18.62 4.46
CA ASP A 345 6.19 -19.89 5.12
C ASP A 345 5.46 -20.00 6.47
N ALA A 346 4.49 -20.91 6.56
CA ALA A 346 3.63 -21.09 7.72
C ALA A 346 4.37 -21.59 8.98
N TYR A 347 5.57 -22.16 8.81
CA TYR A 347 6.37 -22.73 9.89
C TYR A 347 7.33 -21.72 10.53
N LYS A 348 7.48 -20.54 9.92
CA LYS A 348 8.19 -19.39 10.50
C LYS A 348 7.29 -18.64 11.48
N MET A 349 7.92 -17.83 12.32
CA MET A 349 7.22 -16.93 13.23
C MET A 349 6.64 -15.75 12.44
N ILE A 350 5.31 -15.58 12.54
CA ILE A 350 4.54 -14.55 11.83
C ILE A 350 3.98 -13.56 12.85
N SER A 351 4.35 -12.28 12.71
CA SER A 351 3.79 -11.21 13.52
C SER A 351 2.34 -10.93 13.13
N ALA A 352 1.49 -10.65 14.12
CA ALA A 352 0.12 -10.18 13.89
C ALA A 352 0.09 -8.84 13.15
N GLY A 353 1.22 -8.11 13.15
CA GLY A 353 1.42 -6.90 12.35
C GLY A 353 1.33 -7.13 10.85
N TYR A 354 1.36 -8.37 10.35
CA TYR A 354 1.13 -8.66 8.93
C TYR A 354 -0.35 -8.94 8.58
N ALA A 355 -1.28 -8.76 9.53
CA ALA A 355 -2.70 -8.99 9.28
C ALA A 355 -3.24 -8.10 8.15
N CYS A 356 -4.01 -8.68 7.24
CA CYS A 356 -4.68 -7.96 6.14
C CYS A 356 -6.21 -7.99 6.27
N HIS A 357 -6.71 -8.60 7.34
CA HIS A 357 -8.13 -8.75 7.67
C HIS A 357 -8.30 -8.60 9.18
N ILE A 358 -9.14 -7.65 9.59
CA ILE A 358 -9.53 -7.34 10.97
C ILE A 358 -11.03 -7.01 10.94
N TYR A 359 -11.87 -8.03 11.13
CA TYR A 359 -13.31 -7.93 10.93
C TYR A 359 -14.09 -8.52 12.09
N GLY A 360 -15.22 -7.88 12.43
CA GLY A 360 -16.07 -8.26 13.55
C GLY A 360 -15.63 -7.57 14.83
N GLY A 361 -15.79 -8.25 15.96
CA GLY A 361 -15.56 -7.67 17.29
C GLY A 361 -16.68 -6.73 17.74
N LYS A 362 -16.59 -6.29 18.99
CA LYS A 362 -17.50 -5.31 19.63
C LYS A 362 -16.98 -3.89 19.56
N GLU A 363 -15.66 -3.76 19.48
CA GLU A 363 -14.96 -2.50 19.32
C GLU A 363 -13.95 -2.60 18.18
N ARG A 364 -13.51 -1.44 17.68
CA ARG A 364 -12.50 -1.38 16.62
C ARG A 364 -11.16 -1.91 17.15
N ALA A 365 -10.74 -3.05 16.60
CA ALA A 365 -9.39 -3.56 16.71
C ALA A 365 -8.45 -2.87 15.71
N PHE A 366 -7.17 -2.84 16.02
CA PHE A 366 -6.16 -2.19 15.18
C PHE A 366 -4.77 -2.80 15.40
N ILE A 367 -3.92 -2.76 14.37
CA ILE A 367 -2.49 -3.07 14.51
C ILE A 367 -1.83 -1.92 15.27
N LYS A 368 -1.11 -2.19 16.36
CA LYS A 368 -0.34 -1.15 17.06
C LYS A 368 0.79 -0.64 16.18
N ALA A 369 0.86 0.68 15.99
CA ALA A 369 2.02 1.33 15.41
C ALA A 369 3.22 1.14 16.35
N VAL A 370 4.33 0.62 15.82
CA VAL A 370 5.58 0.40 16.56
C VAL A 370 6.69 1.18 15.87
N TYR A 371 7.56 1.86 16.62
CA TYR A 371 8.65 2.66 16.02
C TYR A 371 10.03 2.19 16.44
N ASP A 372 10.07 1.29 17.42
CA ASP A 372 11.32 0.73 17.92
C ASP A 372 11.66 -0.53 17.12
N LYS A 373 12.91 -0.62 16.69
CA LYS A 373 13.43 -1.84 16.10
C LYS A 373 13.48 -2.94 17.15
N ARG A 374 12.74 -4.03 16.91
CA ARG A 374 12.66 -5.19 17.80
C ARG A 374 13.10 -6.46 17.10
N ASP A 375 13.87 -7.29 17.81
CA ASP A 375 14.33 -8.58 17.29
C ASP A 375 13.18 -9.60 17.13
N ASP A 376 12.12 -9.45 17.93
CA ASP A 376 10.95 -10.33 17.91
C ASP A 376 9.84 -9.88 16.94
N VAL A 377 10.08 -8.78 16.18
CA VAL A 377 9.17 -8.18 15.18
C VAL A 377 7.71 -8.01 15.66
N SER A 378 7.52 -7.84 16.96
CA SER A 378 6.20 -7.69 17.60
C SER A 378 5.53 -6.38 17.17
N ALA A 379 4.34 -6.52 16.59
CA ALA A 379 3.41 -5.43 16.29
C ALA A 379 1.98 -5.95 16.49
N PRO A 380 1.48 -5.98 17.75
CA PRO A 380 0.26 -6.70 18.07
C PRO A 380 -0.99 -6.09 17.43
N VAL A 381 -1.99 -6.92 17.15
CA VAL A 381 -3.38 -6.47 17.00
C VAL A 381 -3.95 -6.24 18.41
N ALA A 382 -4.34 -5.00 18.69
CA ALA A 382 -4.90 -4.57 19.96
C ALA A 382 -6.43 -4.45 19.90
N ASN A 383 -7.02 -4.31 21.08
CA ASN A 383 -8.47 -4.23 21.28
C ASN A 383 -9.23 -5.45 20.73
N VAL A 384 -8.66 -6.64 20.93
CA VAL A 384 -9.30 -7.90 20.52
C VAL A 384 -10.53 -8.13 21.40
N THR A 385 -11.72 -8.14 20.81
CA THR A 385 -13.00 -8.37 21.49
C THR A 385 -13.70 -9.60 20.93
N THR A 386 -14.69 -10.13 21.65
CA THR A 386 -15.45 -11.32 21.22
C THR A 386 -16.07 -11.13 19.83
N GLY A 387 -15.96 -12.15 18.98
CA GLY A 387 -16.41 -12.14 17.59
C GLY A 387 -15.44 -11.50 16.60
N LEU A 388 -14.25 -11.05 17.04
CA LEU A 388 -13.21 -10.57 16.12
C LEU A 388 -12.59 -11.73 15.34
N THR A 389 -12.33 -11.49 14.07
CA THR A 389 -11.50 -12.33 13.20
C THR A 389 -10.28 -11.53 12.72
N VAL A 390 -9.09 -12.10 12.88
CA VAL A 390 -7.83 -11.56 12.36
C VAL A 390 -7.27 -12.53 11.33
N GLY A 391 -7.07 -12.07 10.10
CA GLY A 391 -6.73 -12.92 8.96
C GLY A 391 -5.42 -12.56 8.27
N PHE A 392 -4.79 -13.59 7.72
CA PHE A 392 -3.53 -13.53 6.98
C PHE A 392 -3.70 -14.24 5.64
N ARG A 393 -3.49 -13.52 4.54
CA ARG A 393 -3.70 -14.08 3.21
C ARG A 393 -2.42 -14.66 2.64
N TYR A 394 -2.55 -15.94 2.29
CA TYR A 394 -1.61 -16.82 1.60
C TYR A 394 -0.40 -17.27 2.43
N LEU A 395 -0.66 -18.15 3.40
CA LEU A 395 0.35 -18.96 4.07
C LEU A 395 0.58 -20.25 3.29
N GLN A 396 1.84 -20.68 3.22
CA GLN A 396 2.31 -21.87 2.52
C GLN A 396 2.70 -22.96 3.53
N PHE A 397 1.93 -24.04 3.54
CA PHE A 397 2.13 -25.22 4.40
C PHE A 397 2.96 -26.32 3.73
N GLY A 398 3.24 -26.20 2.43
CA GLY A 398 3.94 -27.24 1.67
C GLY A 398 3.13 -28.53 1.58
N ASN A 399 3.80 -29.68 1.51
CA ASN A 399 3.14 -30.98 1.31
C ASN A 399 2.85 -31.75 2.61
N ASN A 400 3.27 -31.21 3.75
CA ASN A 400 3.09 -31.82 5.05
C ASN A 400 2.15 -30.95 5.88
N SER A 401 1.22 -31.58 6.58
CA SER A 401 0.38 -30.82 7.52
C SER A 401 1.15 -30.55 8.81
N PRO A 402 1.05 -29.33 9.37
CA PRO A 402 1.48 -29.11 10.74
C PRO A 402 0.61 -29.92 11.69
N LYS A 403 1.13 -30.15 12.89
CA LYS A 403 0.49 -30.86 14.00
C LYS A 403 -0.16 -29.91 14.99
N SER A 404 0.37 -28.69 15.10
CA SER A 404 -0.14 -27.68 16.03
C SER A 404 0.09 -26.27 15.49
N VAL A 405 -0.63 -25.33 16.09
CA VAL A 405 -0.40 -23.89 15.95
C VAL A 405 -0.10 -23.33 17.33
N THR A 406 0.98 -22.55 17.41
CA THR A 406 1.39 -21.86 18.64
C THR A 406 1.10 -20.37 18.48
N VAL A 407 0.38 -19.79 19.43
CA VAL A 407 -0.09 -18.40 19.42
C VAL A 407 0.42 -17.67 20.66
N PHE A 408 0.97 -16.47 20.45
CA PHE A 408 1.50 -15.60 21.49
C PHE A 408 0.59 -14.39 21.66
N LEU A 409 0.32 -14.05 22.91
CA LEU A 409 -0.66 -13.06 23.33
C LEU A 409 -0.08 -12.16 24.41
N ASN A 410 -0.52 -10.90 24.45
CA ASN A 410 -0.23 -9.99 25.55
C ASN A 410 -1.54 -9.59 26.25
N ASN A 411 -1.44 -9.15 27.50
CA ASN A 411 -2.54 -8.52 28.25
C ASN A 411 -3.84 -9.36 28.29
N VAL A 412 -3.75 -10.68 28.44
CA VAL A 412 -4.92 -11.57 28.48
C VAL A 412 -5.75 -11.36 29.75
N SER A 413 -6.92 -10.75 29.60
CA SER A 413 -7.74 -10.23 30.71
C SER A 413 -8.77 -11.24 31.24
N SER A 414 -9.22 -12.17 30.40
CA SER A 414 -10.25 -13.16 30.74
C SER A 414 -10.07 -14.45 29.93
N ASP A 415 -10.77 -15.50 30.33
CA ASP A 415 -10.87 -16.73 29.55
C ASP A 415 -11.61 -16.46 28.22
N PHE A 416 -11.12 -17.08 27.14
CA PHE A 416 -11.77 -17.07 25.84
C PHE A 416 -11.43 -18.32 25.02
N GLU A 417 -12.24 -18.58 24.02
CA GLU A 417 -12.05 -19.61 23.01
C GLU A 417 -11.36 -18.99 21.79
N LEU A 418 -10.31 -19.65 21.32
CA LEU A 418 -9.56 -19.31 20.11
C LEU A 418 -9.77 -20.40 19.07
N LYS A 419 -10.29 -20.02 17.90
CA LYS A 419 -10.41 -20.92 16.75
C LYS A 419 -9.50 -20.45 15.62
N VAL A 420 -8.87 -21.39 14.93
CA VAL A 420 -8.06 -21.14 13.74
C VAL A 420 -8.79 -21.73 12.54
N ARG A 421 -9.00 -20.92 11.52
CA ARG A 421 -9.75 -21.25 10.31
C ARG A 421 -8.91 -21.07 9.06
N VAL A 422 -9.27 -21.76 7.99
CA VAL A 422 -8.63 -21.64 6.68
C VAL A 422 -9.59 -21.19 5.58
N ASP A 423 -9.02 -20.51 4.58
CA ASP A 423 -9.62 -20.05 3.32
C ASP A 423 -10.72 -18.99 3.40
N ASP A 424 -11.50 -18.99 4.47
CA ASP A 424 -12.55 -18.01 4.72
C ASP A 424 -12.65 -17.75 6.25
N TYR A 425 -13.02 -16.53 6.64
CA TYR A 425 -13.17 -16.15 8.06
C TYR A 425 -14.29 -16.93 8.78
N LYS A 426 -15.22 -17.53 8.03
CA LYS A 426 -16.24 -18.51 8.45
C LYS A 426 -15.93 -19.93 7.93
N GLY A 427 -14.76 -20.13 7.37
CA GLY A 427 -14.28 -21.38 6.78
C GLY A 427 -14.03 -22.47 7.81
N LYS A 428 -13.42 -23.56 7.35
CA LYS A 428 -13.16 -24.77 8.15
C LYS A 428 -12.28 -24.43 9.36
N VAL A 429 -12.71 -24.83 10.56
CA VAL A 429 -11.86 -24.80 11.77
C VAL A 429 -10.85 -25.93 11.70
N ILE A 430 -9.57 -25.61 11.86
CA ILE A 430 -8.46 -26.57 11.87
C ILE A 430 -7.78 -26.69 13.23
N ALA A 431 -8.01 -25.76 14.16
CA ALA A 431 -7.57 -25.83 15.54
C ALA A 431 -8.51 -25.03 16.45
N GLU A 432 -8.75 -25.51 17.67
CA GLU A 432 -9.62 -24.87 18.66
C GLU A 432 -9.11 -25.12 20.08
N GLY A 433 -9.03 -24.06 20.89
CA GLY A 433 -8.51 -24.15 22.25
C GLY A 433 -9.04 -23.04 23.16
N CYS A 434 -8.96 -23.26 24.47
CA CYS A 434 -9.35 -22.26 25.48
C CYS A 434 -8.10 -21.59 26.06
N VAL A 435 -8.02 -20.27 25.90
CA VAL A 435 -6.99 -19.42 26.51
C VAL A 435 -7.48 -19.00 27.89
N LYS A 436 -6.59 -19.09 28.88
CA LYS A 436 -6.87 -18.71 30.28
C LYS A 436 -6.41 -17.29 30.58
N ALA A 437 -7.09 -16.62 31.51
CA ALA A 437 -6.65 -15.32 32.02
C ALA A 437 -5.16 -15.35 32.43
N GLY A 438 -4.38 -14.35 31.96
CA GLY A 438 -2.94 -14.27 32.19
C GLY A 438 -2.06 -15.19 31.34
N GLN A 439 -2.61 -16.06 30.48
CA GLN A 439 -1.84 -16.92 29.59
C GLN A 439 -1.27 -16.14 28.40
N THR A 440 0.05 -16.12 28.24
CA THR A 440 0.72 -15.37 27.15
C THR A 440 1.11 -16.23 25.95
N GLU A 441 0.96 -17.55 26.05
CA GLU A 441 1.27 -18.51 25.00
C GLU A 441 0.33 -19.71 25.07
N ILE A 442 -0.18 -20.15 23.93
CA ILE A 442 -0.99 -21.37 23.80
C ILE A 442 -0.54 -22.15 22.57
N SER A 443 -0.36 -23.47 22.70
CA SER A 443 -0.17 -24.37 21.58
C SER A 443 -1.39 -25.27 21.45
N ILE A 444 -2.01 -25.26 20.27
CA ILE A 444 -3.28 -25.94 20.00
C ILE A 444 -3.03 -27.01 18.93
N PRO A 445 -3.30 -28.30 19.22
CA PRO A 445 -3.23 -29.35 18.20
C PRO A 445 -4.21 -29.08 17.06
N LEU A 446 -3.80 -29.35 15.83
CA LEU A 446 -4.71 -29.31 14.70
C LEU A 446 -5.67 -30.50 14.79
N CYS A 447 -6.97 -30.23 14.67
CA CYS A 447 -8.01 -31.25 14.56
C CYS A 447 -8.15 -31.79 13.13
N ASP A 448 -7.59 -31.07 12.16
CA ASP A 448 -7.71 -31.36 10.73
C ASP A 448 -6.44 -30.96 9.99
N GLY A 449 -6.04 -31.75 9.00
CA GLY A 449 -4.83 -31.48 8.22
C GLY A 449 -5.00 -30.33 7.22
N VAL A 450 -3.92 -29.58 7.00
CA VAL A 450 -3.83 -28.48 6.02
C VAL A 450 -2.51 -28.56 5.25
N ILE A 451 -2.54 -28.46 3.92
CA ILE A 451 -1.37 -28.51 3.04
C ILE A 451 -1.52 -27.51 1.90
N GLY A 452 -0.42 -27.04 1.31
CA GLY A 452 -0.46 -26.07 0.22
C GLY A 452 -0.69 -24.64 0.70
N LYS A 453 -1.27 -23.80 -0.16
CA LYS A 453 -1.41 -22.36 0.08
C LYS A 453 -2.83 -22.00 0.52
N HIS A 454 -2.98 -21.43 1.71
CA HIS A 454 -4.27 -21.11 2.32
C HIS A 454 -4.27 -19.71 2.95
N ALA A 455 -5.42 -19.06 3.01
CA ALA A 455 -5.62 -17.97 3.97
C ALA A 455 -5.85 -18.56 5.37
N VAL A 456 -5.41 -17.88 6.44
CA VAL A 456 -5.58 -18.33 7.83
C VAL A 456 -6.22 -17.22 8.65
N TYR A 457 -7.22 -17.57 9.47
CA TYR A 457 -7.96 -16.63 10.30
C TYR A 457 -8.01 -17.11 11.76
N PHE A 458 -7.83 -16.17 12.69
CA PHE A 458 -7.96 -16.39 14.12
C PHE A 458 -9.25 -15.74 14.61
N GLU A 459 -10.14 -16.53 15.19
CA GLU A 459 -11.42 -16.09 15.74
C GLU A 459 -11.40 -16.15 17.26
N PHE A 460 -11.77 -15.06 17.91
CA PHE A 460 -11.76 -14.90 19.37
C PHE A 460 -13.21 -14.88 19.90
N ARG A 461 -13.55 -15.79 20.82
CA ARG A 461 -14.91 -15.89 21.38
C ARG A 461 -14.91 -15.92 22.89
N SER A 462 -15.72 -15.07 23.50
CA SER A 462 -15.95 -15.02 24.94
C SER A 462 -17.38 -14.58 25.22
N ASP A 463 -17.86 -14.86 26.42
CA ASP A 463 -19.11 -14.29 26.95
C ASP A 463 -18.95 -12.82 27.35
N SER A 464 -17.71 -12.31 27.41
CA SER A 464 -17.43 -10.90 27.68
C SER A 464 -17.32 -10.08 26.39
N ASP A 465 -17.94 -8.90 26.39
CA ASP A 465 -17.78 -7.90 25.33
C ASP A 465 -16.52 -7.03 25.51
N LYS A 466 -15.79 -7.17 26.63
CA LYS A 466 -14.58 -6.39 26.91
C LYS A 466 -13.38 -6.87 26.07
N ALA A 467 -12.35 -6.04 25.98
CA ALA A 467 -11.07 -6.42 25.38
C ALA A 467 -10.48 -7.65 26.10
N LEU A 468 -10.19 -8.68 25.31
CA LEU A 468 -9.74 -10.01 25.74
C LEU A 468 -8.22 -10.08 25.84
N CYS A 469 -7.51 -9.55 24.85
CA CYS A 469 -6.05 -9.62 24.75
C CYS A 469 -5.50 -8.66 23.68
N GLU A 470 -4.18 -8.72 23.49
CA GLU A 470 -3.50 -8.33 22.27
C GLU A 470 -2.95 -9.58 21.59
N PHE A 471 -3.21 -9.73 20.29
CA PHE A 471 -2.69 -10.84 19.51
C PHE A 471 -1.33 -10.44 18.92
N ASP A 472 -0.25 -11.12 19.32
CA ASP A 472 1.12 -10.69 19.00
C ASP A 472 1.70 -11.39 17.77
N ARG A 473 1.74 -12.73 17.77
CA ARG A 473 2.37 -13.54 16.72
C ARG A 473 1.94 -15.00 16.82
N PHE A 474 2.25 -15.77 15.78
CA PHE A 474 1.96 -17.20 15.74
C PHE A 474 2.92 -17.96 14.82
N ALA A 475 2.93 -19.28 14.93
CA ALA A 475 3.60 -20.18 13.98
C ALA A 475 2.93 -21.56 14.00
N PHE A 476 3.00 -22.28 12.88
CA PHE A 476 2.62 -23.70 12.80
C PHE A 476 3.84 -24.62 12.99
N ASP A 477 3.62 -25.83 13.50
CA ASP A 477 4.67 -26.80 13.88
C ASP A 477 4.50 -28.18 13.27
#